data_AF-A0A143C2H9-F1
#
_entry.id   AF-A0A143C2H9-F1
#
_cell.length_a   1.000
_cell.length_b   1.000
_cell.length_c   1.000
_cell.angle_alpha   90.00
_cell.angle_beta   90.00
_cell.angle_gamma   90.00
#
_symmetry.space_group_name_H-M   'P 1'
#
loop_
_entity.id
_entity.type
_entity.pdbx_description
1 polymer ?
#
loop_
_entity_poly.entity_id
_entity_poly.type
_entity_poly.pdbx_seq_one_letter_code
_entity_poly.pdbx_strand_id
1 'polypeptide(L)'
;MKATRLEILGDDGEWHEVPGIASIELHEEQPEPTSAELHARLAAREILTRRLVERHGLTRLTARRAVLAVEQGQDTPHAALVRAEAREVMRPVHEAFERLREQLRPTFEAYGRMLRAFTENLSRSALSEHQERRPVRRPDRPAWQSPYGPPRRR
;
A
#
# COMPACT_ATOMS: atom_id res chain seq x y z
N MET A 1 5.61 -21.81 14.85
CA MET A 1 5.91 -20.47 14.30
C MET A 1 7.01 -20.65 13.27
N LYS A 2 6.83 -20.19 12.01
CA LYS A 2 7.89 -20.23 11.00
C LYS A 2 8.85 -19.08 11.28
N ALA A 3 10.15 -19.35 11.38
CA ALA A 3 11.17 -18.31 11.45
C ALA A 3 11.26 -17.64 10.07
N THR A 4 10.95 -16.34 10.00
CA THR A 4 11.11 -15.55 8.78
C THR A 4 12.57 -15.12 8.70
N ARG A 5 13.33 -15.65 7.73
CA ARG A 5 14.73 -15.29 7.47
C ARG A 5 14.76 -13.99 6.65
N LEU A 6 15.57 -13.02 7.06
CA LEU A 6 15.82 -11.81 6.27
C LEU A 6 16.94 -12.08 5.27
N GLU A 7 16.65 -11.81 4.01
CA GLU A 7 17.60 -11.88 2.91
C GLU A 7 17.63 -10.50 2.22
N ILE A 8 18.82 -10.04 1.84
CA ILE A 8 19.01 -8.81 1.05
C ILE A 8 19.56 -9.22 -0.31
N LEU A 9 19.04 -8.62 -1.37
CA LEU A 9 19.55 -8.81 -2.72
C LEU A 9 20.85 -8.00 -2.88
N GLY A 10 21.97 -8.68 -3.10
CA GLY A 10 23.26 -8.06 -3.35
C GLY A 10 23.39 -7.48 -4.76
N ASP A 11 24.43 -6.66 -4.97
CA ASP A 11 24.77 -6.09 -6.29
C ASP A 11 25.19 -7.17 -7.31
N ASP A 12 25.53 -8.37 -6.82
CA ASP A 12 25.80 -9.58 -7.61
C ASP A 12 24.51 -10.31 -8.06
N GLY A 13 23.35 -9.87 -7.57
CA GLY A 13 22.06 -10.49 -7.83
C GLY A 13 21.81 -11.75 -6.99
N GLU A 14 22.67 -12.08 -6.02
CA GLU A 14 22.45 -13.18 -5.08
C GLU A 14 21.76 -12.69 -3.79
N TRP A 15 20.92 -13.54 -3.20
CA TRP A 15 20.27 -13.25 -1.92
C TRP A 15 21.18 -13.67 -0.77
N HIS A 16 21.56 -12.71 0.08
CA HIS A 16 22.44 -12.92 1.21
C HIS A 16 21.67 -12.84 2.53
N GLU A 17 21.84 -13.84 3.41
CA GLU A 17 21.27 -13.80 4.76
C GLU A 17 22.02 -12.78 5.62
N VAL A 18 21.28 -11.99 6.39
CA VAL A 18 21.88 -11.00 7.30
C VAL A 18 21.90 -11.54 8.73
N PRO A 19 23.06 -12.00 9.25
CA PRO A 19 23.15 -12.54 10.59
C PRO A 19 23.01 -11.45 11.66
N GLY A 20 22.29 -11.75 12.75
CA GLY A 20 22.25 -10.91 13.96
C GLY A 20 21.15 -9.85 14.03
N ILE A 21 20.22 -9.79 13.06
CA ILE A 21 19.08 -8.87 13.12
C ILE A 21 17.96 -9.50 13.96
N ALA A 22 17.66 -8.90 15.11
CA ALA A 22 16.61 -9.35 16.02
C ALA A 22 15.20 -8.87 15.61
N SER A 23 15.10 -7.71 14.94
CA SER A 23 13.83 -7.14 14.47
C SER A 23 14.07 -6.17 13.31
N ILE A 24 13.08 -6.05 12.42
CA ILE A 24 13.05 -5.08 11.32
C ILE A 24 11.77 -4.28 11.49
N GLU A 25 11.91 -2.96 11.60
CA GLU A 25 10.79 -2.04 11.51
C GLU A 25 10.80 -1.43 10.11
N LEU A 26 9.86 -1.87 9.28
CA LEU A 26 9.63 -1.23 7.99
C LEU A 26 8.86 0.06 8.27
N HIS A 27 9.55 1.19 8.24
CA HIS A 27 8.89 2.48 8.16
C HIS A 27 8.40 2.65 6.73
N GLU A 28 7.09 2.49 6.50
CA GLU A 28 6.48 2.99 5.28
C GLU A 28 6.71 4.49 5.23
N GLU A 29 7.62 4.91 4.35
CA GLU A 29 7.81 6.30 4.01
C GLU A 29 6.46 6.82 3.51
N GLN A 30 5.83 7.70 4.28
CA GLN A 30 4.55 8.26 3.88
C GLN A 30 4.77 9.01 2.57
N PRO A 31 4.01 8.69 1.51
CA PRO A 31 4.17 9.38 0.24
C PRO A 31 4.00 10.89 0.47
N GLU A 32 4.94 11.66 -0.05
CA GLU A 32 4.85 13.12 -0.03
C GLU A 32 3.51 13.55 -0.65
N PRO A 33 2.78 14.49 -0.02
CA PRO A 33 1.47 14.88 -0.49
C PRO A 33 1.57 15.42 -1.91
N THR A 34 0.66 14.98 -2.77
CA THR A 34 0.65 15.44 -4.15
C THR A 34 0.32 16.94 -4.23
N SER A 35 0.74 17.62 -5.29
CA SER A 35 0.36 19.03 -5.52
C SER A 35 -1.16 19.24 -5.46
N ALA A 36 -1.92 18.29 -6.00
CA ALA A 36 -3.39 18.31 -5.94
C ALA A 36 -3.93 18.27 -4.51
N GLU A 37 -3.35 17.44 -3.63
CA GLU A 37 -3.71 17.38 -2.23
C GLU A 37 -3.38 18.68 -1.49
N LEU A 38 -2.21 19.27 -1.76
CA LEU A 38 -1.83 20.56 -1.18
C LEU A 38 -2.82 21.66 -1.57
N HIS A 39 -3.20 21.73 -2.86
CA HIS A 39 -4.21 22.67 -3.33
C HIS A 39 -5.58 22.44 -2.71
N ALA A 40 -6.02 21.18 -2.60
CA ALA A 40 -7.28 20.83 -1.95
C ALA A 40 -7.29 21.24 -0.46
N ARG A 41 -6.19 21.02 0.26
CA ARG A 41 -6.03 21.43 1.66
C ARG A 41 -6.08 22.95 1.81
N LEU A 42 -5.42 23.71 0.94
CA LEU A 42 -5.47 25.16 0.94
C LEU A 42 -6.88 25.70 0.66
N ALA A 43 -7.58 25.12 -0.33
CA ALA A 43 -8.95 25.49 -0.65
C ALA A 43 -9.91 25.20 0.52
N ALA A 44 -9.79 24.02 1.14
CA ALA A 44 -10.57 23.64 2.31
C ALA A 44 -10.35 24.61 3.48
N ARG A 45 -9.09 25.00 3.76
CA ARG A 45 -8.76 25.97 4.80
C ARG A 45 -9.47 27.31 4.60
N GLU A 46 -9.46 27.84 3.38
CA GLU A 46 -10.10 29.14 3.10
C GLU A 46 -11.63 29.04 3.21
N ILE A 47 -12.23 27.96 2.69
CA ILE A 47 -13.69 27.71 2.82
C ILE A 47 -14.10 27.66 4.30
N LEU A 48 -13.38 26.91 5.13
CA LEU A 48 -13.68 26.77 6.56
C LEU A 48 -13.47 28.08 7.30
N THR A 49 -12.36 28.78 7.03
CA THR A 49 -12.09 30.10 7.60
C THR A 49 -13.24 31.06 7.32
N ARG A 50 -13.68 31.15 6.07
CA ARG A 50 -14.79 32.02 5.66
C ARG A 50 -16.09 31.66 6.38
N ARG A 51 -16.46 30.37 6.42
CA ARG A 51 -17.70 29.92 7.10
C ARG A 51 -17.70 30.19 8.60
N LEU A 52 -16.55 30.04 9.26
CA LEU A 52 -16.40 30.34 10.68
C LEU A 52 -16.60 31.84 10.98
N VAL A 53 -16.12 32.71 10.09
CA VAL A 53 -16.36 34.16 10.19
C VAL A 53 -17.85 34.47 9.96
N GLU A 54 -18.43 33.96 8.87
CA GLU A 54 -19.80 34.29 8.46
C GLU A 54 -20.87 33.74 9.41
N ARG A 55 -20.72 32.51 9.92
CA ARG A 55 -21.76 31.82 10.69
C ARG A 55 -21.59 31.92 12.20
N HIS A 56 -20.34 32.04 12.66
CA HIS A 56 -20.01 32.00 14.09
C HIS A 56 -19.40 33.31 14.59
N GLY A 57 -19.30 34.33 13.75
CA GLY A 57 -18.81 35.67 14.14
C GLY A 57 -17.34 35.70 14.56
N LEU A 58 -16.56 34.67 14.22
CA LEU A 58 -15.14 34.62 14.55
C LEU A 58 -14.37 35.69 13.76
N THR A 59 -13.33 36.27 14.36
CA THR A 59 -12.40 37.09 13.58
C THR A 59 -11.65 36.20 12.58
N ARG A 60 -11.24 36.76 11.43
CA ARG A 60 -10.50 36.00 10.41
C ARG A 60 -9.21 35.38 10.95
N LEU A 61 -8.51 36.07 11.84
CA LEU A 61 -7.29 35.55 12.49
C LEU A 61 -7.61 34.36 13.41
N THR A 62 -8.65 34.47 14.26
CA THR A 62 -9.08 33.39 15.15
C THR A 62 -9.55 32.17 14.36
N ALA A 63 -10.34 32.37 13.30
CA ALA A 63 -10.82 31.31 12.43
C ALA A 63 -9.65 30.55 11.76
N ARG A 64 -8.66 31.27 11.19
CA ARG A 64 -7.47 30.64 10.59
C ARG A 64 -6.67 29.81 11.60
N ARG A 65 -6.44 30.35 12.80
CA ARG A 65 -5.74 29.64 13.88
C ARG A 65 -6.49 28.38 14.30
N ALA A 66 -7.81 28.46 14.44
CA ALA A 66 -8.65 27.31 14.79
C ALA A 66 -8.56 26.19 13.73
N VAL A 67 -8.63 26.55 12.45
CA VAL A 67 -8.51 25.58 11.35
C VAL A 67 -7.12 24.91 11.35
N LEU A 68 -6.05 25.68 11.48
CA LEU A 68 -4.68 25.14 11.52
C LEU A 68 -4.46 24.23 12.74
N ALA A 69 -4.97 24.62 13.90
CA ALA A 69 -4.86 23.80 15.12
C ALA A 69 -5.53 22.43 14.94
N VAL A 70 -6.74 22.41 14.36
CA VAL A 70 -7.45 21.14 14.09
C VAL A 70 -6.70 20.27 13.09
N GLU A 71 -6.10 20.87 12.05
CA GLU A 71 -5.31 20.12 11.08
C GLU A 71 -4.03 19.52 11.69
N GLN A 72 -3.45 20.18 12.69
CA GLN A 72 -2.32 19.68 13.47
C GLN A 72 -2.75 18.69 14.56
N GLY A 73 -4.03 18.31 14.63
CA GLY A 73 -4.56 17.39 15.65
C GLY A 73 -4.68 18.01 17.04
N GLN A 74 -4.55 19.34 17.17
CA GLN A 74 -4.68 20.04 18.43
C GLN A 74 -6.15 20.23 18.79
N ASP A 75 -6.49 20.01 20.06
CA ASP A 75 -7.82 20.31 20.58
C ASP A 75 -7.85 21.75 21.13
N THR A 76 -8.79 22.54 20.64
CA THR A 76 -8.93 23.97 20.99
C THR A 76 -10.40 24.29 21.26
N PRO A 77 -10.73 25.41 21.93
CA PRO A 77 -12.13 25.80 22.15
C PRO A 77 -12.99 25.86 20.88
N HIS A 78 -12.37 26.12 19.72
CA HIS A 78 -13.06 26.18 18.43
C HIS A 78 -12.96 24.90 17.60
N ALA A 79 -12.28 23.85 18.09
CA ALA A 79 -12.09 22.61 17.34
C ALA A 79 -13.43 21.91 17.01
N ALA A 80 -14.38 21.92 17.94
CA ALA A 80 -15.71 21.39 17.71
C ALA A 80 -16.46 22.12 16.58
N LEU A 81 -16.35 23.45 16.51
CA LEU A 81 -16.96 24.27 15.46
C LEU A 81 -16.33 23.99 14.10
N VAL A 82 -14.99 23.93 14.02
CA VAL A 82 -14.26 23.60 12.79
C VAL A 82 -14.67 22.22 12.28
N ARG A 83 -14.71 21.19 13.15
CA ARG A 83 -15.12 19.83 12.78
C ARG A 83 -16.59 19.77 12.32
N ALA A 84 -17.48 20.54 12.95
CA ALA A 84 -18.87 20.65 12.52
C ALA A 84 -19.00 21.26 11.11
N GLU A 85 -18.33 22.39 10.86
CA GLU A 85 -18.35 23.02 9.53
C GLU A 85 -17.65 22.15 8.48
N ALA A 86 -16.56 21.46 8.82
CA ALA A 86 -15.90 20.51 7.92
C ALA A 86 -16.83 19.37 7.48
N ARG A 87 -17.59 18.78 8.42
CA ARG A 87 -18.60 17.77 8.08
C ARG A 87 -19.67 18.32 7.15
N GLU A 88 -20.16 19.53 7.41
CA GLU A 88 -21.16 20.18 6.55
C GLU A 88 -20.62 20.52 5.15
N VAL A 89 -19.35 20.93 5.02
CA VAL A 89 -18.69 21.14 3.72
C VAL A 89 -18.52 19.83 2.97
N MET A 90 -18.15 18.75 3.66
CA MET A 90 -17.88 17.45 3.06
C MET A 90 -19.14 16.64 2.76
N ARG A 91 -20.29 16.96 3.36
CA ARG A 91 -21.55 16.21 3.15
C ARG A 91 -21.90 16.01 1.67
N PRO A 92 -21.94 17.06 0.81
CA PRO A 92 -22.27 16.87 -0.61
C PRO A 92 -21.25 16.03 -1.37
N VAL A 93 -19.96 16.14 -1.01
CA VAL A 93 -18.88 15.34 -1.61
C VAL A 93 -19.04 13.87 -1.23
N HIS A 94 -19.32 13.60 0.05
CA HIS A 94 -19.59 12.26 0.54
C HIS A 94 -20.83 11.65 -0.14
N GLU A 95 -21.92 12.40 -0.25
CA GLU A 95 -23.12 11.96 -0.98
C GLU A 95 -22.84 11.66 -2.45
N ALA A 96 -22.07 12.51 -3.14
CA ALA A 96 -21.67 12.28 -4.53
C ALA A 96 -20.79 11.03 -4.68
N PHE A 97 -19.85 10.85 -3.75
CA PHE A 97 -18.97 9.68 -3.71
C PHE A 97 -19.76 8.40 -3.48
N GLU A 98 -20.72 8.39 -2.55
CA GLU A 98 -21.58 7.24 -2.31
C GLU A 98 -22.42 6.88 -3.53
N ARG A 99 -22.97 7.88 -4.25
CA ARG A 99 -23.67 7.62 -5.52
C ARG A 99 -22.75 7.02 -6.58
N LEU A 100 -21.53 7.54 -6.71
CA LEU A 100 -20.54 7.01 -7.64
C LEU A 100 -20.14 5.57 -7.28
N ARG A 101 -19.90 5.31 -5.99
CA ARG A 101 -19.58 3.98 -5.46
C ARG A 101 -20.69 2.99 -5.78
N GLU A 102 -21.94 3.38 -5.57
CA GLU A 102 -23.12 2.56 -5.87
C GLU A 102 -23.22 2.23 -7.37
N GLN A 103 -22.96 3.21 -8.24
CA GLN A 103 -22.92 3.03 -9.70
C GLN A 103 -21.78 2.11 -10.16
N LEU A 104 -20.62 2.21 -9.52
CA LEU A 104 -19.43 1.42 -9.88
C LEU A 104 -19.39 0.04 -9.23
N ARG A 105 -20.21 -0.22 -8.20
CA ARG A 105 -20.27 -1.51 -7.50
C ARG A 105 -20.35 -2.72 -8.44
N PRO A 106 -21.26 -2.80 -9.43
CA PRO A 106 -21.32 -3.96 -10.33
C PRO A 106 -20.02 -4.15 -11.14
N THR A 107 -19.36 -3.05 -11.53
CA THR A 107 -18.08 -3.09 -12.24
C THR A 107 -16.98 -3.66 -11.34
N PHE A 108 -16.90 -3.20 -10.09
CA PHE A 108 -15.95 -3.74 -9.12
C PHE A 108 -16.23 -5.22 -8.80
N GLU A 109 -17.49 -5.63 -8.70
CA GLU A 109 -17.84 -7.04 -8.51
C GLU A 109 -17.42 -7.90 -9.71
N ALA A 110 -17.66 -7.43 -10.93
CA ALA A 110 -17.22 -8.13 -12.14
C ALA A 110 -15.70 -8.26 -12.19
N TYR A 111 -14.98 -7.17 -11.89
CA TYR A 111 -13.53 -7.15 -11.83
C TYR A 111 -12.99 -8.09 -10.74
N GLY A 112 -13.61 -8.10 -9.55
CA GLY A 112 -13.26 -9.01 -8.47
C GLY A 112 -13.46 -10.48 -8.85
N ARG A 113 -14.55 -10.82 -9.56
CA ARG A 113 -14.75 -12.18 -10.10
C ARG A 113 -13.65 -12.56 -11.10
N MET A 114 -13.29 -11.64 -11.99
CA MET A 114 -12.22 -11.86 -12.97
C MET A 114 -10.85 -12.09 -12.30
N LEU A 115 -10.49 -11.27 -11.31
CA LEU A 115 -9.24 -11.44 -10.55
C LEU A 115 -9.18 -12.77 -9.80
N ARG A 116 -10.30 -13.20 -9.19
CA ARG A 116 -10.37 -14.53 -8.55
C ARG A 116 -10.17 -15.65 -9.56
N ALA A 117 -10.87 -15.62 -10.69
CA ALA A 117 -10.70 -16.63 -11.74
C ALA A 117 -9.25 -16.67 -12.26
N PHE A 118 -8.63 -15.50 -12.43
CA PHE A 118 -7.23 -15.39 -12.86
C PHE A 118 -6.27 -15.99 -11.83
N THR A 119 -6.40 -15.64 -10.55
CA THR A 119 -5.55 -16.17 -9.47
C THR A 119 -5.74 -17.67 -9.25
N GLU A 120 -6.96 -18.19 -9.39
CA GLU A 120 -7.24 -19.63 -9.37
C GLU A 120 -6.56 -20.36 -10.54
N ASN A 121 -6.61 -19.79 -11.75
CA ASN A 121 -5.94 -20.38 -12.92
C ASN A 121 -4.41 -20.40 -12.75
N LEU A 122 -3.82 -19.31 -12.25
CA LEU A 122 -2.38 -19.27 -11.95
C LEU A 122 -1.99 -20.29 -10.86
N SER A 123 -2.83 -20.46 -9.84
CA SER A 123 -2.58 -21.44 -8.78
C SER A 123 -2.63 -22.87 -9.32
N ARG A 124 -3.58 -23.17 -10.23
CA ARG A 124 -3.65 -24.48 -10.88
C ARG A 124 -2.45 -24.74 -11.79
N SER A 125 -2.01 -23.77 -12.59
CA SER A 125 -0.84 -23.94 -13.45
C SER A 125 0.45 -24.13 -12.64
N ALA A 126 0.63 -23.38 -11.55
CA ALA A 126 1.79 -23.51 -10.67
C ALA A 126 1.85 -24.91 -9.99
N LEU A 127 0.70 -25.48 -9.63
CA LEU A 127 0.62 -26.83 -9.08
C LEU A 127 0.91 -27.90 -10.15
N SER A 128 0.46 -27.71 -11.39
CA SER A 128 0.73 -28.63 -12.50
C SER A 128 2.23 -28.70 -12.85
N GLU A 129 2.95 -27.57 -12.82
CA GLU A 129 4.41 -27.54 -13.03
C GLU A 129 5.20 -28.34 -11.98
N HIS A 130 4.69 -28.46 -10.76
CA HIS A 130 5.32 -29.29 -9.72
C HIS A 130 4.99 -30.78 -9.85
N GLN A 131 3.85 -31.13 -10.45
CA GLN A 131 3.43 -32.52 -10.60
C GLN A 131 4.08 -33.22 -11.81
N GLU A 132 4.49 -32.46 -12.84
CA GLU A 132 5.17 -33.01 -14.03
C GLU A 132 6.71 -33.02 -13.95
N ARG A 133 7.31 -32.66 -12.81
CA ARG A 133 8.68 -33.12 -12.51
C ARG A 133 8.67 -34.63 -12.23
N ARG A 134 8.23 -35.44 -13.20
CA ARG A 134 8.74 -36.80 -13.35
C ARG A 134 10.25 -36.67 -13.24
N PRO A 135 10.92 -37.39 -12.34
CA PRO A 135 12.37 -37.39 -12.33
C PRO A 135 12.79 -37.72 -13.75
N VAL A 136 13.40 -36.74 -14.43
CA VAL A 136 14.00 -36.97 -15.75
C VAL A 136 14.91 -38.16 -15.52
N ARG A 137 14.51 -39.33 -16.02
CA ARG A 137 15.39 -40.50 -16.04
C ARG A 137 16.60 -39.99 -16.77
N ARG A 138 17.68 -39.78 -16.03
CA ARG A 138 18.95 -39.37 -16.61
C ARG A 138 19.19 -40.39 -17.73
N PRO A 139 19.42 -39.95 -18.98
CA PRO A 139 19.82 -40.87 -20.04
C PRO A 139 20.92 -41.74 -19.45
N ASP A 140 20.80 -43.06 -19.59
CA ASP A 140 21.82 -44.00 -19.14
C ASP A 140 23.15 -43.53 -19.70
N ARG A 141 23.94 -42.85 -18.85
CA ARG A 141 25.26 -42.40 -19.25
C ARG A 141 26.09 -43.66 -19.25
N PRO A 142 26.74 -44.03 -20.36
CA PRO A 142 27.55 -45.21 -20.40
C PRO A 142 28.65 -45.10 -19.33
N ALA A 143 28.96 -46.22 -18.66
CA ALA A 143 29.73 -46.31 -17.42
C ALA A 143 31.15 -45.67 -17.46
N TRP A 144 31.63 -45.28 -18.64
CA TRP A 144 32.91 -44.60 -18.81
C TRP A 144 32.87 -43.09 -18.50
N GLN A 145 31.69 -42.49 -18.34
CA GLN A 145 31.54 -41.06 -18.04
C GLN A 145 31.44 -40.80 -16.52
N SER A 146 32.44 -41.25 -15.75
CA SER A 146 32.58 -40.93 -14.33
C SER A 146 32.87 -39.42 -14.15
N PRO A 147 32.23 -38.72 -13.20
CA PRO A 147 32.53 -37.32 -12.90
C PRO A 147 33.90 -37.11 -12.24
N TYR A 148 34.58 -38.19 -11.87
CA TYR A 148 35.94 -38.15 -11.37
C TYR A 148 36.90 -38.44 -12.51
N GLY A 149 37.46 -37.37 -13.08
CA GLY A 149 38.57 -37.47 -14.02
C GLY A 149 39.74 -38.27 -13.40
N PRO A 150 40.63 -38.82 -14.24
CA PRO A 150 41.69 -39.71 -13.78
C PRO A 150 42.57 -39.04 -12.72
N PRO A 151 43.04 -39.78 -11.70
CA PRO A 151 43.84 -39.22 -10.63
C PRO A 151 45.12 -38.59 -11.19
N ARG A 152 45.40 -37.34 -10.78
CA ARG A 152 46.64 -36.61 -11.13
C ARG A 152 47.85 -37.42 -10.67
N ARG A 153 48.73 -37.81 -11.61
CA ARG A 153 50.06 -38.34 -11.28
C ARG A 153 50.95 -37.18 -10.83
N ARG A 154 51.56 -37.33 -9.65
CA ARG A 154 52.70 -36.51 -9.21
C ARG A 154 53.95 -36.94 -9.96
#